data_AF-R6VJR8-F1
#
_entry.id   AF-R6VJR8-F1
#
_cell.length_a   1.000
_cell.length_b   1.000
_cell.length_c   1.000
_cell.angle_alpha   90.00
_cell.angle_beta   90.00
_cell.angle_gamma   90.00
#
_symmetry.space_group_name_H-M   'P 1'
#
loop_
_entity.id
_entity.type
_entity.pdbx_description
1 polymer ?
#
loop_
_entity_poly.entity_id
_entity_poly.type
_entity_poly.pdbx_seq_one_letter_code
_entity_poly.pdbx_strand_id
1 'polypeptide(L)'
;MEFYTYTLPNGIRGIHRQVKGSVAHCALVIDAGSRDEHPDEYGLAHFTEHAFFKGTRRRRAWQVNCRLENLGGELNAFTTKEDTTIHATTRRTRRSTPRRSGATSRRPRS
;
A
#
# COMPACT_ATOMS: atom_id res chain seq x y z
N MET A 1 20.45 5.59 -12.41
CA MET A 1 19.21 4.86 -12.08
C MET A 1 18.11 5.89 -11.94
N GLU A 2 17.03 5.78 -12.69
CA GLU A 2 15.98 6.81 -12.75
C GLU A 2 14.83 6.47 -11.79
N PHE A 3 14.52 7.40 -10.88
CA PHE A 3 13.39 7.34 -9.97
C PHE A 3 12.39 8.43 -10.36
N TYR A 4 11.10 8.11 -10.34
CA TYR A 4 10.04 9.08 -10.57
C TYR A 4 9.56 9.61 -9.23
N THR A 5 9.72 10.91 -9.01
CA THR A 5 9.24 11.62 -7.82
C THR A 5 8.09 12.55 -8.20
N TYR A 6 7.09 12.65 -7.33
CA TYR A 6 5.97 13.56 -7.50
C TYR A 6 5.35 13.92 -6.15
N THR A 7 4.60 15.02 -6.12
CA THR A 7 3.83 15.46 -4.95
C THR A 7 2.36 15.50 -5.33
N LEU A 8 1.53 14.84 -4.53
CA LEU A 8 0.07 14.87 -4.69
C LEU A 8 -0.49 16.23 -4.22
N PRO A 9 -1.70 16.64 -4.67
CA PRO A 9 -2.30 17.90 -4.26
C PRO A 9 -2.52 18.05 -2.74
N ASN A 10 -2.56 16.94 -2.01
CA ASN A 10 -2.67 16.90 -0.56
C ASN A 10 -1.31 16.91 0.18
N GLY A 11 -0.20 17.10 -0.53
CA GLY A 11 1.15 17.18 0.05
C GLY A 11 1.88 15.85 0.22
N ILE A 12 1.23 14.70 -0.06
CA ILE A 12 1.90 13.40 0.01
C ILE A 12 2.95 13.29 -1.10
N ARG A 13 4.17 12.94 -0.72
CA ARG A 13 5.29 12.72 -1.64
C ARG A 13 5.31 11.25 -2.07
N GLY A 14 5.36 11.03 -3.37
CA GLY A 14 5.52 9.71 -3.98
C GLY A 14 6.88 9.58 -4.64
N ILE A 15 7.57 8.49 -4.35
CA ILE A 15 8.73 8.04 -5.12
C ILE A 15 8.47 6.61 -5.59
N HIS A 16 8.68 6.35 -6.87
CA HIS A 16 8.60 4.99 -7.38
C HIS A 16 9.59 4.74 -8.50
N ARG A 17 9.86 3.46 -8.71
CA ARG A 17 10.66 2.98 -9.83
C ARG A 17 9.94 1.83 -10.47
N GLN A 18 9.73 1.93 -11.78
CA GLN A 18 9.18 0.82 -12.53
C GLN A 18 10.28 -0.16 -12.90
N VAL A 19 10.14 -1.40 -12.43
CA VAL A 19 11.03 -2.51 -12.79
C VAL A 19 10.23 -3.58 -13.53
N LYS A 20 10.83 -4.23 -14.53
CA LYS A 20 10.22 -5.37 -15.23
C LYS A 20 10.35 -6.67 -14.42
N GLY A 21 10.12 -6.58 -13.11
CA GLY A 21 10.21 -7.70 -12.16
C GLY A 21 8.87 -8.41 -11.97
N SER A 22 8.95 -9.61 -11.41
CA SER A 22 7.79 -10.37 -10.93
C SER A 22 7.37 -10.00 -9.50
N VAL A 23 8.08 -9.07 -8.86
CA VAL A 23 7.85 -8.61 -7.48
C VAL A 23 7.59 -7.10 -7.51
N ALA A 24 6.62 -6.66 -6.71
CA ALA A 24 6.32 -5.27 -6.44
C ALA A 24 6.48 -5.04 -4.93
N HIS A 25 7.18 -3.97 -4.58
CA HIS A 25 7.34 -3.50 -3.20
C HIS A 25 6.70 -2.13 -3.09
N CYS A 26 5.91 -1.91 -2.04
CA CYS A 26 5.29 -0.64 -1.71
C CYS A 26 5.52 -0.34 -0.23
N ALA A 27 5.84 0.91 0.09
CA ALA A 27 5.95 1.36 1.47
C ALA A 27 5.23 2.70 1.64
N LEU A 28 4.57 2.84 2.79
CA LEU A 28 4.04 4.08 3.31
C LEU A 28 4.88 4.46 4.52
N VAL A 29 5.58 5.58 4.43
CA VAL A 29 6.40 6.12 5.52
C VAL A 29 5.67 7.31 6.11
N ILE A 30 5.52 7.29 7.43
CA ILE A 30 4.92 8.36 8.22
C ILE A 30 6.06 8.98 9.02
N ASP A 31 6.28 10.27 8.82
CA ASP A 31 7.30 11.08 9.50
C ASP A 31 6.84 11.43 10.93
N ALA A 32 6.57 10.38 11.71
CA ALA A 32 6.18 10.44 13.11
C ALA A 32 6.59 9.11 13.77
N GLY A 33 7.45 9.19 14.78
CA GLY A 33 7.87 8.04 15.57
C GLY A 33 7.67 8.27 17.06
N SER A 34 8.30 7.44 17.90
CA SER A 34 8.19 7.59 19.37
C SER A 34 8.80 8.88 19.93
N ARG A 35 9.63 9.60 19.16
CA ARG A 35 10.18 10.91 19.53
C ARG A 35 9.14 12.03 19.47
N ASP A 36 8.14 11.87 18.60
CA ASP A 36 7.13 12.90 18.33
C ASP A 36 5.91 12.78 19.26
N GLU A 37 5.91 11.79 20.15
CA GLU A 37 4.88 11.58 21.16
C GLU A 37 4.94 12.65 22.25
N HIS A 38 3.78 13.15 22.66
CA HIS A 38 3.67 13.99 23.86
C HIS A 38 4.00 13.15 25.12
N PRO A 39 4.46 13.77 26.22
CA PRO A 39 4.68 13.06 27.48
C PRO A 39 3.50 12.23 28.00
N ASP A 40 2.28 12.56 27.59
CA ASP A 40 1.04 11.86 27.96
C ASP A 40 0.63 10.76 26.96
N GLU A 41 1.37 10.61 25.86
CA GLU A 41 1.05 9.75 24.71
C GLU A 41 2.13 8.67 24.46
N TYR A 42 2.98 8.39 25.44
CA TYR A 42 4.06 7.42 25.28
C TYR A 42 3.56 6.05 24.84
N GLY A 43 4.16 5.53 23.77
CA GLY A 43 3.83 4.25 23.16
C GLY A 43 2.67 4.31 22.16
N LEU A 44 2.10 5.49 21.89
CA LEU A 44 1.01 5.67 20.93
C LEU A 44 1.43 5.35 19.49
N ALA A 45 2.66 5.66 19.08
CA ALA A 45 3.18 5.37 17.75
C ALA A 45 3.27 3.86 17.52
N HIS A 46 3.88 3.13 18.45
CA HIS A 46 3.94 1.67 18.40
C HIS A 46 2.54 1.04 18.54
N PHE A 47 1.67 1.59 19.40
CA PHE A 47 0.30 1.14 19.50
C PHE A 47 -0.47 1.31 18.18
N THR A 48 -0.27 2.45 17.51
CA THR A 48 -0.90 2.78 16.22
C THR A 48 -0.44 1.81 15.13
N GLU A 49 0.85 1.45 15.11
CA GLU A 49 1.38 0.39 14.24
C GLU A 49 0.62 -0.93 14.43
N HIS A 50 0.45 -1.41 15.66
CA HIS A 50 -0.34 -2.63 15.92
C HIS A 50 -1.81 -2.47 15.54
N ALA A 51 -2.38 -1.28 15.76
CA ALA A 51 -3.77 -0.98 15.41
C ALA A 51 -4.02 -1.05 13.91
N PHE A 52 -3.04 -0.68 13.07
CA PHE A 52 -3.16 -0.81 11.61
C PHE A 52 -3.43 -2.26 11.17
N PHE A 53 -2.90 -3.25 11.89
CA PHE A 53 -3.12 -4.66 11.60
C PHE A 53 -4.47 -5.19 12.13
N LYS A 54 -5.17 -4.47 13.03
CA LYS A 54 -6.46 -4.93 13.57
C LYS A 54 -7.61 -4.83 12.54
N GLY A 55 -7.38 -4.13 11.44
CA GLY A 55 -8.31 -4.02 10.33
C GLY A 55 -9.00 -2.66 10.28
N THR A 56 -9.83 -2.51 9.26
CA THR A 56 -10.60 -1.30 8.95
C THR A 56 -12.09 -1.57 9.12
N ARG A 57 -12.90 -0.51 9.10
CA ARG A 57 -14.38 -0.63 9.09
C ARG A 57 -14.93 -1.60 8.03
N ARG A 58 -14.20 -1.83 6.94
CA ARG A 58 -14.61 -2.69 5.82
C ARG A 58 -13.87 -4.03 5.75
N ARG A 59 -12.76 -4.21 6.47
CA ARG A 59 -11.91 -5.42 6.37
C ARG A 59 -11.34 -5.76 7.73
N ARG A 60 -11.59 -6.96 8.23
CA ARG A 60 -10.97 -7.48 9.46
C ARG A 60 -9.47 -7.76 9.23
N ALA A 61 -8.69 -7.72 10.31
CA ALA A 61 -7.25 -8.07 10.32
C ALA A 61 -6.90 -9.27 9.44
N TRP A 62 -7.56 -10.41 9.69
CA TRP A 62 -7.30 -11.66 8.98
C TRP A 62 -7.61 -11.56 7.48
N GLN A 63 -8.59 -10.74 7.07
CA GLN A 63 -8.92 -10.57 5.66
C GLN A 63 -7.83 -9.80 4.90
N VAL A 64 -7.11 -8.91 5.60
CA VAL A 64 -5.98 -8.18 5.04
C VAL A 64 -4.80 -9.13 4.89
N ASN A 65 -4.44 -9.85 5.95
CA ASN A 65 -3.31 -10.79 5.94
C ASN A 65 -3.52 -11.94 4.95
N CYS A 66 -4.65 -12.67 5.03
CA CYS A 66 -4.91 -13.80 4.13
C CYS A 66 -4.95 -13.37 2.65
N ARG A 67 -5.39 -12.14 2.36
CA ARG A 67 -5.42 -11.67 0.97
C ARG A 67 -4.02 -11.39 0.42
N LEU A 68 -3.10 -10.94 1.26
CA LEU A 68 -1.72 -10.74 0.83
C LEU A 68 -0.94 -12.05 0.78
N GLU A 69 -1.15 -12.94 1.75
CA GLU A 69 -0.61 -14.30 1.77
C GLU A 69 -1.06 -15.10 0.54
N ASN A 70 -2.33 -14.99 0.13
CA ASN A 70 -2.85 -15.62 -1.09
C ASN A 70 -2.15 -15.14 -2.38
N LEU A 71 -1.52 -13.96 -2.35
CA LEU A 71 -0.73 -13.44 -3.47
C LEU A 71 0.75 -13.85 -3.36
N GLY A 72 1.11 -14.62 -2.34
CA GLY A 72 2.50 -14.94 -1.97
C GLY A 72 3.27 -13.69 -1.56
N GLY A 73 2.59 -12.73 -0.93
CA GLY A 73 3.18 -11.49 -0.44
C GLY A 73 3.32 -11.45 1.07
N GLU A 74 4.13 -10.49 1.53
CA GLU A 74 4.45 -10.22 2.93
C GLU A 74 4.03 -8.78 3.27
N LEU A 75 3.39 -8.59 4.43
CA LEU A 75 3.04 -7.29 5.00
C LEU A 75 3.78 -7.16 6.31
N ASN A 76 4.49 -6.05 6.49
CA ASN A 76 5.14 -5.78 7.76
C ASN A 76 5.13 -4.28 8.05
N ALA A 77 5.38 -3.93 9.30
CA ALA A 77 5.54 -2.56 9.73
C ALA A 77 6.63 -2.49 10.80
N PHE A 78 7.16 -1.30 11.00
CA PHE A 78 8.03 -1.02 12.14
C PHE A 78 7.88 0.44 12.53
N THR A 79 8.05 0.70 13.82
CA THR A 79 8.09 2.05 14.38
C THR A 79 9.46 2.30 14.97
N THR A 80 10.10 3.36 14.51
CA THR A 80 11.37 3.86 15.04
C THR A 80 11.13 5.04 15.98
N LYS A 81 12.21 5.71 16.40
CA LYS A 81 12.09 6.98 17.10
C LYS A 81 11.62 8.10 16.18
N GLU A 82 11.90 8.02 14.88
CA GLU A 82 11.73 9.14 13.96
C GLU A 82 10.59 8.90 12.95
N ASP A 83 10.23 7.64 12.69
CA ASP A 83 9.25 7.30 11.67
C ASP A 83 8.49 6.00 11.99
N THR A 84 7.28 5.89 11.44
CA THR A 84 6.53 4.64 11.36
C THR A 84 6.38 4.26 9.89
N THR A 85 6.86 3.07 9.53
CA THR A 85 6.84 2.60 8.15
C THR A 85 6.02 1.32 8.03
N ILE A 86 5.06 1.32 7.10
CA ILE A 86 4.26 0.15 6.72
C ILE A 86 4.64 -0.24 5.31
N HIS A 87 5.04 -1.49 5.09
CA HIS A 87 5.47 -1.95 3.78
C HIS A 87 4.90 -3.31 3.41
N ALA A 88 4.68 -3.50 2.12
CA ALA A 88 4.15 -4.72 1.55
C ALA A 88 4.96 -5.12 0.32
N THR A 89 5.37 -6.38 0.29
CA THR A 89 5.99 -7.01 -0.88
C THR A 89 5.04 -8.03 -1.44
N THR A 90 4.78 -8.00 -2.74
CA THR A 90 3.89 -8.97 -3.37
C THR A 90 4.38 -9.36 -4.75
N ARG A 91 4.00 -10.55 -5.20
CA ARG A 91 4.26 -10.96 -6.57
C ARG A 91 3.29 -10.23 -7.49
N ARG A 92 3.80 -9.82 -8.66
CA ARG A 92 3.01 -9.24 -9.74
C ARG A 92 1.97 -10.27 -10.18
N THR A 93 0.77 -10.14 -9.65
CA THR A 93 -0.35 -10.96 -10.07
C THR A 93 -0.72 -10.53 -11.47
N ARG A 94 -0.64 -11.47 -12.42
CA ARG A 94 -1.21 -11.26 -13.75
C ARG A 94 -2.72 -11.22 -13.58
N ARG A 95 -3.28 -10.03 -13.33
CA ARG A 95 -4.70 -9.81 -13.56
C ARG A 95 -4.94 -10.22 -15.01
N SER A 96 -5.69 -11.30 -15.22
CA SER A 96 -6.46 -11.43 -16.44
C SER A 96 -7.33 -10.18 -16.46
N THR A 97 -6.92 -9.18 -17.23
CA THR A 97 -7.84 -8.14 -17.67
C THR A 97 -9.08 -8.88 -18.15
N PRO A 98 -10.29 -8.58 -17.67
CA PRO A 98 -11.47 -9.11 -18.32
C PRO A 98 -11.35 -8.60 -19.77
N ARG A 99 -11.09 -9.50 -20.72
CA ARG A 99 -11.34 -9.19 -22.13
C ARG A 99 -12.80 -8.77 -22.15
N ARG A 100 -13.07 -7.49 -22.36
CA ARG A 100 -14.39 -7.05 -22.81
C ARG A 100 -14.63 -7.78 -24.13
N SER A 101 -15.27 -8.94 -24.04
CA SER A 101 -15.78 -9.70 -25.17
C SER A 101 -17.01 -8.98 -25.70
N GLY A 102 -16.89 -8.43 -26.91
CA GLY A 102 -17.98 -8.34 -27.89
C GLY A 102 -19.12 -7.35 -27.62
N ALA A 103 -19.17 -6.28 -28.41
CA ALA A 103 -20.42 -5.82 -29.04
C ALA A 103 -20.08 -5.10 -30.35
N THR A 104 -20.14 -5.90 -31.40
CA THR A 104 -20.29 -5.64 -32.83
C THR A 104 -21.02 -4.35 -33.22
N SER A 105 -20.43 -3.65 -34.20
CA SER A 105 -21.07 -3.08 -35.40
C SER A 105 -22.48 -2.47 -35.25
N ARG A 106 -22.56 -1.14 -35.32
CA ARG A 106 -23.72 -0.45 -35.91
C ARG A 106 -23.21 0.59 -36.92
N ARG A 107 -23.50 0.32 -38.20
CA ARG A 107 -23.40 1.25 -39.34
C ARG A 107 -24.22 2.53 -39.07
N PRO A 108 -23.84 3.69 -39.64
CA PRO A 108 -24.72 4.85 -39.67
C PRO A 108 -25.86 4.60 -40.68
N ARG A 109 -27.07 5.00 -40.31
CA ARG A 109 -28.18 5.23 -41.26
C ARG A 109 -28.34 6.73 -41.45
N SER A 110 -28.61 7.07 -42.72
CA SER A 110 -28.98 8.36 -43.33
C SER A 110 -28.01 9.51 -43.16
#